data_AF-A0A523YP16-F1
#
_entry.id   AF-A0A523YP16-F1
#
_cell.length_a   1.000
_cell.length_b   1.000
_cell.length_c   1.000
_cell.angle_alpha   90.00
_cell.angle_beta   90.00
_cell.angle_gamma   90.00
#
_symmetry.space_group_name_H-M   'P 1'
#
loop_
_entity.id
_entity.type
_entity.pdbx_description
1 polymer ?
#
loop_
_entity_poly.entity_id
_entity_poly.type
_entity_poly.pdbx_seq_one_letter_code
_entity_poly.pdbx_strand_id
1 'polypeptide(L)' 'MKIVSIAISKKKGTRKVQVDEASLIQDYGLEGDAHAGPWHRQVSFLASESIEKAKKNGLDVTFGD' A
#
# COMPACT_ATOMS: atom_id res chain seq x y z
N MET A 1 3.27 -0.58 17.38
CA MET A 1 3.09 -0.57 15.91
C MET A 1 1.69 -0.07 15.61
N LYS A 2 1.52 0.88 14.68
CA LYS A 2 0.20 1.39 14.26
C LYS A 2 0.16 1.48 12.73
N ILE A 3 -0.95 1.05 12.13
CA ILE A 3 -1.24 1.30 10.71
C ILE A 3 -1.73 2.73 10.59
N VAL A 4 -1.02 3.56 9.82
CA VAL A 4 -1.35 4.98 9.64
C VAL A 4 -2.03 5.29 8.30
N SER A 5 -1.97 4.37 7.35
CA SER A 5 -2.69 4.44 6.07
C SER A 5 -2.84 3.04 5.47
N ILE A 6 -3.89 2.84 4.69
CA ILE A 6 -4.11 1.67 3.84
C ILE A 6 -4.26 2.17 2.40
N ALA A 7 -3.73 1.44 1.42
CA ALA A 7 -3.86 1.83 0.02
C ALA A 7 -3.91 0.61 -0.92
N ILE A 8 -4.78 0.69 -1.93
CA ILE A 8 -4.97 -0.35 -2.96
C ILE A 8 -4.83 0.22 -4.36
N SER A 9 -4.47 -0.59 -5.36
CA SER A 9 -4.55 -0.20 -6.77
C SER A 9 -5.38 -1.19 -7.56
N LYS A 10 -6.24 -0.71 -8.47
CA LYS A 10 -7.08 -1.57 -9.33
C LYS A 10 -6.31 -2.18 -10.51
N LYS A 11 -5.11 -1.67 -10.81
CA LYS A 11 -4.24 -2.15 -11.91
C LYS A 11 -2.77 -2.14 -11.47
N LYS A 12 -2.00 -3.15 -11.88
CA LYS A 12 -0.55 -3.20 -11.62
C LYS A 12 0.17 -2.05 -12.32
N GLY A 13 1.24 -1.54 -11.71
CA GLY A 13 2.03 -0.43 -12.24
C GLY A 13 1.34 0.94 -12.18
N THR A 14 0.24 1.06 -11.43
CA THR A 14 -0.44 2.34 -11.19
C THR A 14 -0.31 2.74 -9.72
N ARG A 15 -0.35 4.05 -9.45
CA ARG A 15 -0.37 4.58 -8.08
C ARG A 15 -1.55 4.00 -7.30
N LYS A 16 -1.33 3.73 -6.02
CA LYS A 16 -2.39 3.24 -5.14
C LYS A 16 -3.26 4.41 -4.68
N VAL A 17 -4.49 4.09 -4.32
CA VAL A 17 -5.47 5.01 -3.75
C VAL A 17 -5.64 4.65 -2.29
N GLN A 18 -5.58 5.64 -1.42
CA GLN A 18 -5.80 5.44 0.00
C GLN A 18 -7.27 5.05 0.27
N VAL A 19 -7.48 4.15 1.23
CA VAL A 19 -8.80 3.71 1.67
C VAL A 19 -8.86 3.72 3.19
N ASP A 20 -10.06 3.95 3.73
CA ASP A 20 -10.27 4.01 5.18
C ASP A 20 -10.25 2.62 5.82
N GLU A 21 -10.69 1.60 5.08
CA GLU A 21 -10.73 0.20 5.49
C GLU A 21 -10.43 -0.73 4.32
N ALA A 22 -10.00 -1.96 4.64
CA ALA A 22 -9.80 -3.01 3.66
C ALA A 22 -9.99 -4.40 4.28
N SER A 23 -10.52 -5.31 3.47
CA SER A 23 -10.63 -6.73 3.80
C SER A 23 -9.34 -7.46 3.45
N LEU A 24 -8.67 -8.06 4.44
CA LEU A 24 -7.54 -8.96 4.22
C LEU A 24 -8.04 -10.41 4.13
N ILE A 25 -7.97 -10.97 2.93
CA ILE A 25 -8.40 -12.34 2.65
C ILE A 25 -7.19 -13.27 2.82
N GLN A 26 -7.37 -14.32 3.64
CA GLN A 26 -6.35 -15.32 3.89
C GLN A 26 -5.85 -15.95 2.57
N ASP A 27 -4.53 -16.08 2.45
CA ASP A 27 -3.83 -16.67 1.30
C ASP A 27 -4.15 -15.99 -0.06
N TYR A 28 -4.61 -14.74 -0.02
CA TYR A 28 -4.98 -13.97 -1.21
C TYR A 28 -4.52 -12.51 -1.16
N GLY A 29 -4.68 -11.81 -0.02
CA GLY A 29 -4.30 -10.39 0.12
C GLY A 29 -5.50 -9.47 0.26
N LEU A 30 -5.31 -8.18 -0.07
CA LEU A 30 -6.36 -7.18 0.06
C LEU A 30 -7.40 -7.31 -1.04
N GLU A 31 -8.68 -7.41 -0.66
CA GLU A 31 -9.79 -7.44 -1.62
C GLU A 31 -9.73 -6.22 -2.56
N GLY A 32 -9.80 -6.48 -3.88
CA GLY A 32 -9.78 -5.43 -4.90
C GLY A 32 -8.40 -4.84 -5.24
N ASP A 33 -7.32 -5.23 -4.57
CA ASP A 33 -5.96 -4.84 -4.97
C ASP A 33 -5.45 -5.71 -6.13
N ALA A 34 -4.80 -5.07 -7.11
CA ALA A 34 -4.26 -5.72 -8.30
C ALA A 34 -3.12 -6.70 -8.03
N HIS A 35 -2.55 -6.68 -6.83
CA HIS A 35 -1.54 -7.61 -6.38
C HIS A 35 -2.11 -8.76 -5.57
N ALA A 36 -3.42 -8.78 -5.27
CA ALA A 36 -4.03 -9.92 -4.59
C ALA A 36 -4.04 -11.17 -5.50
N GLY A 37 -3.94 -12.34 -4.88
CA GLY A 37 -3.91 -13.65 -5.55
C GLY A 37 -3.18 -14.73 -4.74
N PRO A 38 -3.21 -15.98 -5.22
CA PRO A 38 -2.53 -17.12 -4.57
C PRO A 38 -1.03 -17.12 -4.87
N TRP A 39 -0.29 -16.21 -4.24
CA TRP A 39 1.17 -16.10 -4.34
C TRP A 39 1.76 -15.48 -3.06
N HIS A 40 3.08 -15.35 -2.97
CA HIS A 40 3.75 -15.03 -1.71
C HIS A 40 3.80 -13.53 -1.32
N ARG A 41 3.57 -12.58 -2.25
CA ARG A 41 3.62 -11.12 -1.93
C ARG A 41 2.24 -10.48 -2.00
N GLN A 42 1.36 -10.92 -1.11
CA GLN A 42 -0.05 -10.52 -1.06
C GLN A 42 -0.26 -9.10 -0.49
N VAL A 43 0.62 -8.67 0.41
CA VAL A 43 0.57 -7.37 1.09
C VAL A 43 1.98 -6.79 1.15
N SER A 44 2.10 -5.49 0.88
CA SER A 44 3.34 -4.74 1.04
C SER A 44 3.23 -3.79 2.23
N PHE A 45 4.31 -3.68 3.01
CA PHE A 45 4.44 -2.67 4.06
C PHE A 45 5.47 -1.64 3.65
N LEU A 46 5.17 -0.37 3.93
CA LEU A 46 6.10 0.75 3.79
C LEU A 46 6.09 1.52 5.11
N ALA A 47 7.28 1.76 5.68
CA ALA A 47 7.40 2.54 6.90
C ALA A 47 7.09 4.02 6.60
N SER A 48 6.30 4.67 7.46
CA SER A 48 5.99 6.10 7.35
C SER A 48 7.25 6.97 7.33
N GLU A 49 8.28 6.55 8.06
CA GLU A 49 9.58 7.21 8.16
C GLU A 49 10.31 7.22 6.82
N SER A 50 10.07 6.25 5.94
CA SER A 50 10.61 6.24 4.58
C SER A 50 9.99 7.34 3.72
N ILE A 51 8.68 7.58 3.86
CA ILE A 51 7.97 8.68 3.19
C ILE A 51 8.50 10.02 3.71
N GLU A 52 8.62 10.16 5.03
CA GLU A 52 9.17 11.39 5.62
C GLU A 52 10.61 11.66 5.21
N LYS A 53 11.45 10.62 5.08
CA LYS A 53 12.79 10.75 4.53
C LYS A 53 12.78 11.19 3.07
N ALA A 54 11.88 10.65 2.25
CA ALA A 54 11.73 11.04 0.85
C ALA A 54 11.32 12.52 0.72
N LYS A 55 10.34 12.97 1.53
CA LYS A 55 9.95 14.39 1.60
C LYS A 55 11.10 15.30 2.02
N LYS A 56 11.89 14.91 3.02
CA LYS A 56 13.09 15.66 3.45
C LYS A 56 14.14 15.78 2.34
N ASN A 57 14.18 14.83 1.42
CA ASN A 57 15.05 14.86 0.25
C ASN A 57 14.44 15.65 -0.93
N GLY A 58 13.32 16.34 -0.74
CA GLY A 58 12.68 17.20 -1.73
C GLY A 58 11.71 16.49 -2.69
N LEU A 59 11.33 15.24 -2.41
CA LEU A 59 10.33 14.53 -3.20
C LEU A 59 8.92 14.88 -2.72
N ASP A 60 8.01 15.13 -3.67
CA ASP A 60 6.58 15.29 -3.41
C ASP A 60 5.89 13.92 -3.46
N VAL A 61 5.82 13.26 -2.30
CA VAL A 61 5.26 11.92 -2.14
C VAL A 61 4.38 11.83 -0.90
N THR A 62 3.36 10.98 -0.97
CA THR A 62 2.41 10.70 0.11
C THR A 62 2.16 9.18 0.24
N PHE A 63 1.24 8.79 1.12
CA PHE A 63 0.85 7.39 1.26
C PHE A 63 0.20 6.87 -0.03
N GLY A 64 0.67 5.73 -0.53
CA GLY A 64 0.17 5.09 -1.75
C GLY A 64 0.98 5.38 -3.01
N ASP A 65 2.00 6.24 -2.92
CA ASP A 65 3.01 6.44 -3.98
C ASP A 65 4.07 5.34 -4.02
#